data_AF-X1PQI1-F1
#
_entry.id   AF-X1PQI1-F1
#
_cell.length_a   1.000
_cell.length_b   1.000
_cell.length_c   1.000
_cell.angle_alpha   90.00
_cell.angle_beta   90.00
_cell.angle_gamma   90.00
#
_symmetry.space_group_name_H-M   'P 1'
#
loop_
_entity.id
_entity.type
_entity.pdbx_description
1 polymer ?
#
loop_
_entity_poly.entity_id
_entity_poly.type
_entity_poly.pdbx_seq_one_letter_code
_entity_poly.pdbx_strand_id
1 'polypeptide(L)'
;MRVTREAFYKPEEVLQEVEKKVKEAKERREPIDYLTFVPDGEPTLDINLGKEIELLKSLGIKIAVITNASLIWKEDVRDDLSKADWVSLKIDALNNDLWRKINR
;
A
#
# COMPACT_ATOMS: atom_id res chain seq x y z
N MET A 1 3.60 19.26 1.43
CA MET A 1 3.27 17.84 1.67
C MET A 1 2.27 17.79 2.82
N ARG A 2 1.07 17.25 2.62
CA ARG A 2 0.16 17.00 3.75
C ARG A 2 0.81 15.89 4.58
N VAL A 3 1.12 16.18 5.84
CA VAL A 3 1.77 15.24 6.77
C VAL A 3 0.72 14.44 7.56
N THR A 4 -0.56 14.82 7.42
CA THR A 4 -1.67 14.20 8.12
C THR A 4 -2.19 13.02 7.31
N ARG A 5 -2.18 11.83 7.92
CA ARG A 5 -2.86 10.65 7.39
C ARG A 5 -4.38 10.86 7.48
N GLU A 6 -5.13 10.44 6.46
CA GLU A 6 -6.59 10.53 6.41
C GLU A 6 -7.20 9.23 5.86
N ALA A 7 -8.52 9.04 6.03
CA ALA A 7 -9.19 7.87 5.45
C ALA A 7 -9.64 8.21 4.02
N PHE A 8 -9.29 7.37 3.04
CA PHE A 8 -9.73 7.55 1.65
C PHE A 8 -10.97 6.71 1.33
N TYR A 9 -10.94 5.43 1.69
CA TYR A 9 -12.04 4.49 1.48
C TYR A 9 -12.35 3.71 2.75
N LYS A 10 -13.53 3.08 2.79
CA LYS A 10 -13.79 2.10 3.85
C LYS A 10 -13.06 0.79 3.51
N PRO A 11 -12.36 0.16 4.46
CA PRO A 11 -11.64 -1.08 4.20
C PRO A 11 -12.51 -2.21 3.65
N GLU A 12 -13.79 -2.23 4.06
CA GLU A 12 -14.78 -3.17 3.58
C GLU A 12 -15.13 -2.96 2.10
N GLU A 13 -15.13 -1.71 1.62
CA GLU A 13 -15.34 -1.39 0.20
C GLU A 13 -14.14 -1.86 -0.64
N VAL A 14 -12.91 -1.64 -0.14
CA VAL A 14 -11.68 -2.14 -0.78
C VAL A 14 -11.69 -3.67 -0.87
N LEU A 15 -12.03 -4.37 0.22
CA LEU A 15 -12.13 -5.82 0.24
C LEU A 15 -13.12 -6.34 -0.82
N GLN A 16 -14.33 -5.78 -0.87
CA GLN A 16 -15.37 -6.21 -1.81
C GLN A 16 -14.93 -6.07 -3.28
N GLU A 17 -14.31 -4.94 -3.64
CA GLU A 17 -13.84 -4.73 -5.01
C GLU A 17 -12.66 -5.65 -5.36
N VAL A 18 -11.74 -5.88 -4.42
CA VAL A 18 -10.62 -6.81 -4.64
C VAL A 18 -11.10 -8.25 -4.74
N GLU A 19 -12.05 -8.70 -3.91
CA GLU A 19 -12.66 -10.04 -3.99
C GLU A 19 -13.25 -10.31 -5.37
N LYS A 20 -14.00 -9.33 -5.90
CA LYS A 20 -14.57 -9.40 -7.25
C LYS A 20 -13.48 -9.56 -8.30
N LYS A 21 -12.41 -8.76 -8.24
CA LYS A 21 -11.29 -8.83 -9.19
C LYS A 21 -10.51 -10.13 -9.11
N VAL A 22 -10.26 -10.61 -7.89
CA VAL A 22 -9.61 -11.91 -7.66
C VAL A 22 -10.47 -13.04 -8.22
N LYS A 23 -11.79 -12.99 -8.07
CA LYS A 23 -12.71 -13.96 -8.66
C LYS A 23 -12.64 -13.93 -10.19
N GLU A 24 -12.72 -12.75 -10.79
CA GLU A 24 -12.62 -12.57 -12.26
C GLU A 24 -11.31 -13.15 -12.81
N ALA A 25 -10.17 -12.89 -12.16
CA ALA A 25 -8.86 -13.43 -12.54
C ALA A 25 -8.81 -14.96 -12.40
N LYS A 26 -9.35 -15.52 -11.31
CA LYS A 26 -9.46 -16.98 -11.11
C LYS A 26 -10.30 -17.66 -12.18
N GLU A 27 -11.43 -17.06 -12.57
CA GLU A 27 -12.28 -17.56 -13.66
C GLU A 27 -11.55 -17.57 -15.01
N ARG A 28 -10.67 -16.59 -15.23
CA ARG A 28 -9.78 -16.51 -16.41
C ARG A 28 -8.53 -17.38 -16.32
N ARG A 29 -8.31 -18.05 -15.19
CA ARG A 29 -7.09 -18.83 -14.88
C ARG A 29 -5.82 -17.99 -14.92
N GLU A 30 -5.93 -16.71 -14.57
CA GLU A 30 -4.79 -15.81 -14.43
C GLU A 30 -4.15 -16.04 -13.04
N PRO A 31 -2.84 -16.36 -12.96
CA PRO A 31 -2.16 -16.51 -11.68
C PRO A 31 -2.02 -15.15 -10.98
N ILE A 32 -2.15 -15.14 -9.65
CA ILE A 32 -1.93 -13.96 -8.81
C ILE A 32 -0.88 -14.31 -7.76
N ASP A 33 0.30 -13.70 -7.87
CA ASP A 33 1.38 -13.89 -6.90
C ASP A 33 1.23 -12.96 -5.68
N TYR A 34 0.83 -11.71 -5.94
CA TYR A 34 0.65 -10.67 -4.92
C TYR A 34 -0.53 -9.76 -5.24
N LEU A 35 -1.20 -9.29 -4.19
CA LEU A 35 -2.03 -8.09 -4.22
C LEU A 35 -1.18 -6.92 -3.74
N THR A 36 -1.05 -5.88 -4.56
CA THR A 36 -0.13 -4.76 -4.28
C THR A 36 -0.86 -3.45 -4.07
N PHE A 37 -0.56 -2.74 -2.98
CA PHE A 37 -1.01 -1.37 -2.76
C PHE A 37 -0.16 -0.38 -3.56
N VAL A 38 -0.74 0.20 -4.61
CA VAL A 38 -0.14 1.24 -5.47
C VAL A 38 -1.20 2.31 -5.80
N PRO A 39 -1.53 3.22 -4.88
CA PRO A 39 -2.51 4.28 -5.13
C PRO A 39 -1.92 5.41 -5.97
N ASP A 40 -2.79 6.30 -6.45
CA ASP A 40 -2.41 7.63 -6.95
C ASP A 40 -1.94 8.50 -5.78
N GLY A 41 -0.71 8.28 -5.32
CA GLY A 41 -0.13 8.94 -4.17
C GLY A 41 0.76 8.02 -3.34
N GLU A 42 0.68 8.15 -2.02
CA GLU A 42 1.47 7.36 -1.07
C GLU A 42 0.52 6.51 -0.20
N PRO A 43 0.61 5.17 -0.24
CA PRO A 43 -0.32 4.30 0.51
C PRO A 43 -0.30 4.53 2.01
N THR A 44 0.85 4.92 2.58
CA THR A 44 0.96 5.18 4.03
C THR A 44 0.22 6.44 4.50
N LEU A 45 -0.31 7.25 3.58
CA LEU A 45 -1.23 8.34 3.93
C LEU A 45 -2.60 7.84 4.37
N ASP A 46 -3.01 6.63 3.99
CA ASP A 46 -4.27 6.08 4.47
C ASP A 46 -4.13 5.61 5.94
N ILE A 47 -4.99 6.12 6.82
CA ILE A 47 -5.06 5.63 8.22
C ILE A 47 -5.54 4.17 8.29
N ASN A 48 -6.21 3.69 7.25
CA ASN A 48 -6.80 2.37 7.20
C ASN A 48 -5.88 1.31 6.59
N LEU A 49 -4.70 1.67 6.06
CA LEU A 49 -3.79 0.76 5.35
C LEU A 49 -3.59 -0.57 6.10
N GLY A 50 -3.27 -0.51 7.40
CA GLY A 50 -3.07 -1.72 8.18
C GLY A 50 -4.31 -2.59 8.33
N LYS A 51 -5.51 -2.00 8.40
CA LYS A 51 -6.77 -2.73 8.45
C LYS A 51 -7.10 -3.36 7.09
N GLU A 52 -6.83 -2.66 5.99
CA GLU A 52 -7.01 -3.17 4.64
C GLU A 52 -6.10 -4.37 4.37
N ILE A 53 -4.82 -4.29 4.76
CA ILE A 53 -3.88 -5.42 4.65
C ILE A 53 -4.41 -6.65 5.39
N GLU A 54 -4.86 -6.49 6.64
CA GLU A 54 -5.39 -7.62 7.43
C GLU A 54 -6.67 -8.22 6.83
N LEU A 55 -7.58 -7.40 6.30
CA LEU A 55 -8.77 -7.90 5.63
C LEU A 55 -8.40 -8.68 4.36
N LEU A 56 -7.50 -8.16 3.54
CA LEU A 56 -7.10 -8.81 2.28
C LEU A 56 -6.32 -10.11 2.49
N LYS A 57 -5.64 -10.29 3.62
CA LYS A 57 -5.00 -11.58 3.97
C LYS A 57 -5.98 -12.75 3.99
N SER A 58 -7.27 -12.51 4.27
CA SER A 58 -8.30 -13.55 4.23
C SER A 58 -8.45 -14.22 2.85
N LEU A 59 -8.00 -13.56 1.78
CA LEU A 59 -8.02 -14.09 0.42
C LEU A 59 -6.92 -15.13 0.16
N GLY A 60 -5.97 -15.30 1.09
CA GLY A 60 -4.87 -16.26 0.98
C GLY A 60 -3.84 -15.90 -0.09
N ILE A 61 -3.79 -14.63 -0.51
CA ILE A 61 -2.83 -14.09 -1.48
C ILE A 61 -1.88 -13.16 -0.74
N LYS A 62 -0.58 -13.21 -1.08
CA LYS A 62 0.43 -12.36 -0.44
C LYS A 62 0.17 -10.88 -0.70
N ILE A 63 0.43 -10.04 0.29
CA ILE A 63 0.21 -8.61 0.21
C ILE A 63 1.56 -7.89 0.07
N ALA A 64 1.65 -7.00 -0.92
CA ALA A 64 2.79 -6.13 -1.12
C ALA A 64 2.41 -4.65 -0.99
N VAL A 65 3.32 -3.83 -0.49
CA VAL A 65 3.17 -2.36 -0.45
C VAL A 65 4.36 -1.71 -1.13
N ILE A 66 4.11 -0.77 -2.04
CA ILE A 66 5.14 0.08 -2.62
C ILE A 66 4.97 1.49 -2.06
N THR A 67 5.99 2.00 -1.36
CA THR A 67 5.95 3.30 -0.68
C THR A 67 7.13 4.17 -1.10
N ASN A 68 6.92 5.49 -1.17
CA ASN A 68 7.97 6.50 -1.33
C ASN A 68 8.78 6.76 -0.05
N ALA A 69 8.49 6.01 1.02
CA ALA A 69 9.17 6.03 2.31
C ALA A 69 9.11 7.38 3.08
N SER A 70 8.34 8.36 2.61
CA SER A 70 8.30 9.71 3.19
C SER A 70 7.70 9.78 4.60
N LEU A 71 6.93 8.77 5.01
CA LEU A 71 6.31 8.65 6.34
C LEU A 71 6.89 7.50 7.18
N ILE A 72 7.95 6.82 6.73
CA ILE A 72 8.49 5.61 7.40
C ILE A 72 9.06 5.89 8.79
N TRP A 73 9.35 7.16 9.11
CA TRP A 73 9.81 7.58 10.43
C TRP A 73 8.71 7.51 11.49
N LYS A 74 7.43 7.44 11.10
CA LYS A 74 6.30 7.32 12.04
C LYS A 74 6.14 5.86 12.46
N GLU A 75 5.98 5.63 13.77
CA GLU A 75 5.83 4.29 14.34
C GLU A 75 4.55 3.60 13.86
N ASP A 76 3.43 4.31 13.85
CA ASP A 76 2.13 3.82 13.35
C ASP A 76 2.20 3.35 11.87
N VAL A 77 3.00 4.04 11.05
CA VAL A 77 3.22 3.62 9.66
C VAL A 77 4.04 2.34 9.58
N ARG A 78 5.07 2.19 10.42
CA ARG A 78 5.89 0.97 10.47
C ARG A 78 5.05 -0.23 10.95
N ASP A 79 4.18 -0.02 11.93
CA ASP A 79 3.27 -1.04 12.43
C ASP A 79 2.30 -1.51 11.33
N ASP A 80 1.76 -0.58 10.55
CA ASP A 80 0.89 -0.93 9.42
C ASP A 80 1.64 -1.67 8.31
N LEU A 81 2.83 -1.18 7.92
CA LEU A 81 3.67 -1.81 6.90
C LEU A 81 4.15 -3.20 7.32
N SER A 82 4.38 -3.43 8.62
CA SER A 82 4.83 -4.73 9.15
C SER A 82 3.82 -5.86 8.94
N LYS A 83 2.57 -5.52 8.64
CA LYS A 83 1.50 -6.48 8.34
C LYS A 83 1.61 -7.04 6.92
N ALA A 84 2.31 -6.38 6.00
CA ALA A 84 2.46 -6.84 4.62
C ALA A 84 3.53 -7.94 4.50
N ASP A 85 3.39 -8.83 3.52
CA ASP A 85 4.38 -9.88 3.22
C ASP A 85 5.63 -9.30 2.52
N TRP A 86 5.47 -8.19 1.80
CA TRP A 86 6.54 -7.49 1.11
C TRP A 86 6.37 -5.98 1.16
N VAL A 87 7.43 -5.25 1.48
CA VAL A 87 7.46 -3.78 1.43
C VAL A 87 8.61 -3.33 0.52
N SER A 88 8.27 -2.62 -0.55
CA SER A 88 9.24 -2.00 -1.46
C SER A 88 9.37 -0.52 -1.13
N LEU A 89 10.55 -0.12 -0.66
CA LEU A 89 10.86 1.28 -0.36
C LEU A 89 11.52 1.94 -1.58
N LYS A 90 10.91 3.00 -2.09
CA LYS A 90 11.51 3.84 -3.13
C LYS A 90 12.34 4.95 -2.49
N ILE A 91 13.61 5.03 -2.87
CA ILE A 91 14.54 6.09 -2.45
C ILE A 91 15.04 6.79 -3.71
N ASP A 92 14.55 8.02 -3.94
CA ASP A 92 14.87 8.78 -5.15
C ASP A 92 16.16 9.60 -5.05
N ALA A 93 16.57 9.96 -3.83
CA ALA A 93 17.74 10.80 -3.60
C ALA A 93 18.36 10.52 -2.23
N LEU A 94 19.68 10.66 -2.15
CA LEU A 94 20.46 10.50 -0.91
C LEU A 94 20.54 11.79 -0.07
N ASN A 95 20.19 12.95 -0.64
CA ASN A 95 20.19 14.23 0.05
C ASN A 95 19.09 15.16 -0.47
N ASN A 96 18.80 16.21 0.32
CA ASN A 96 17.71 17.14 0.04
C ASN A 96 17.90 17.95 -1.26
N ASP A 97 19.13 18.32 -1.59
CA ASP A 97 19.41 19.11 -2.79
C ASP A 97 19.13 18.32 -4.07
N LEU A 98 19.53 17.05 -4.09
CA LEU A 98 19.22 16.12 -5.17
C LEU A 98 17.72 15.81 -5.21
N TRP A 99 17.09 15.62 -4.04
CA TRP A 99 15.66 15.36 -3.95
C TRP A 99 14.83 16.50 -4.57
N ARG A 100 15.14 17.76 -4.26
CA ARG A 100 14.46 18.95 -4.82
C ARG A 100 14.67 19.12 -6.33
N LYS A 101 15.75 18.57 -6.89
CA LYS A 101 16.00 18.60 -8.34
C LYS A 101 15.17 17.57 -9.09
N ILE A 102 15.00 16.39 -8.50
CA ILE A 102 14.29 15.24 -9.09
C ILE A 102 12.78 15.37 -8.89
N ASN A 103 12.34 15.65 -7.66
CA ASN A 103 10.93 15.77 -7.28
C ASN A 103 10.52 17.24 -7.32
N ARG A 104 9.59 17.58 -8.24
CA ARG A 104 9.06 18.93 -8.47
C ARG A 104 7.58 19.01 -8.18
#